data_AF-A0AAV4QUJ5-F1
#
_entry.id   AF-A0AAV4QUJ5-F1
#
_cell.length_a   1.000
_cell.length_b   1.000
_cell.length_c   1.000
_cell.angle_alpha   90.00
_cell.angle_beta   90.00
_cell.angle_gamma   90.00
#
_symmetry.space_group_name_H-M   'P 1'
#
loop_
_entity.id
_entity.type
_entity.pdbx_description
1 polymer ?
#
loop_
_entity_poly.entity_id
_entity_poly.type
_entity_poly.pdbx_seq_one_letter_code
_entity_poly.pdbx_strand_id
1 'polypeptide(L)'
;MWLRNEGRLFGVVFVLFNVLLAIFNVLNYRVASRATVPCVVIVAPTPPPPVDTPAPTAHRRNAALTSTRPAAPTASLTWTDAATTGDQNSTTTPHTQIVRARNSTREETPLPLNYTLPWETEQRDKYTVVKRYIPADRPAPAYDESVTLCTQGTFEFLQHVPELCDRWEGPLSVSVYAPGTDLPVAVRKILFLRKCGPPCVRLNVSWHLVYESSLAPSRLEAPLDTADMAEYEPLNCTAGFKPLQLVSEIRSSKKLPYPINVARNVARQLAGTRYVLASDIELYPSLHIVPRFLDLVSRLAEKEMGKVIPRRVFTLPIFEIKKEFPAPKTKEELVKRVKEGHAIFFHKWVCDACQNFPRRDQWLKTLPEKGKEDILGIFQTTKRQMPRTAWEPIYIGTNEEPLYDERLTWEGKRDKMSQMFELCLLDYDFCILDNAFLVHSPGIKTLSSVDQRRRAPFMYKNNAVHNKLLAQMKKKYGPRKGC
;
A
#
# COMPACT_ATOMS: atom_id res chain seq x y z
N MET A 1 22.77 22.73 -57.45
CA MET A 1 23.04 21.37 -56.89
C MET A 1 24.17 21.34 -55.84
N TRP A 2 24.87 22.46 -55.58
CA TRP A 2 26.01 22.52 -54.66
C TRP A 2 25.67 22.76 -53.16
N LEU A 3 24.50 23.34 -52.83
CA LEU A 3 24.11 23.66 -51.44
C LEU A 3 23.50 22.49 -50.62
N ARG A 4 23.32 21.30 -51.20
CA ARG A 4 22.64 20.17 -50.54
C ARG A 4 23.61 19.17 -49.87
N ASN A 5 24.89 19.20 -50.22
CA ASN A 5 25.91 18.31 -49.65
C ASN A 5 26.55 18.86 -48.37
N GLU A 6 26.69 20.19 -48.22
CA GLU A 6 27.31 20.78 -47.04
C GLU A 6 26.46 20.64 -45.77
N GLY A 7 25.13 20.79 -45.86
CA GLY A 7 24.24 20.60 -44.71
C GLY A 7 24.20 19.15 -44.20
N ARG A 8 24.39 18.17 -45.09
CA ARG A 8 24.49 16.75 -44.72
C ARG A 8 25.83 16.43 -44.06
N LEU A 9 26.92 17.00 -44.59
CA LEU A 9 28.24 16.85 -43.98
C LEU A 9 28.27 17.51 -42.60
N PHE A 10 27.69 18.70 -42.46
CA PHE A 10 27.58 19.40 -41.18
C PHE A 10 26.74 18.61 -40.17
N GLY A 11 25.62 18.03 -40.59
CA GLY A 11 24.79 17.18 -39.73
C GLY A 11 25.52 15.91 -39.27
N VAL A 12 26.26 15.25 -40.17
CA VAL A 12 27.05 14.05 -39.84
C VAL A 12 28.20 14.41 -38.88
N VAL A 13 28.92 15.50 -39.14
CA VAL A 13 30.00 15.99 -38.27
C VAL A 13 29.46 16.40 -36.90
N PHE A 14 28.31 17.07 -36.84
CA PHE A 14 27.68 17.47 -35.58
C PHE A 14 27.27 16.25 -34.73
N VAL A 15 26.69 15.22 -35.36
CA VAL A 15 26.33 13.97 -34.65
C VAL A 15 27.58 13.22 -34.21
N LEU A 16 28.60 13.08 -35.06
CA LEU A 16 29.86 12.44 -34.72
C LEU A 16 30.58 13.16 -33.58
N PHE A 17 30.61 14.49 -33.59
CA PHE A 17 31.21 15.29 -32.53
C PHE A 17 30.48 15.08 -31.20
N ASN A 18 29.15 15.09 -31.17
CA ASN A 18 28.38 14.87 -29.95
C ASN A 18 28.50 13.44 -29.42
N VAL A 19 28.59 12.43 -30.30
CA VAL A 19 28.82 11.04 -29.92
C VAL A 19 30.23 10.85 -29.37
N LEU A 20 31.25 11.43 -30.02
CA LEU A 20 32.63 11.39 -29.53
C LEU A 20 32.79 12.15 -28.21
N LEU A 21 32.09 13.27 -28.03
CA LEU A 21 32.06 14.02 -26.78
C LEU A 21 31.39 13.22 -25.66
N ALA A 22 30.31 12.49 -25.96
CA ALA A 22 29.67 11.60 -25.00
C ALA A 22 30.57 10.42 -24.61
N ILE A 23 31.26 9.80 -25.58
CA ILE A 23 32.22 8.73 -25.33
C ILE A 23 33.42 9.26 -24.55
N PHE A 24 33.96 10.42 -24.91
CA PHE A 24 35.04 11.10 -24.18
C PHE A 24 34.60 11.41 -22.74
N ASN A 25 33.38 11.90 -22.53
CA ASN A 25 32.85 12.14 -21.19
C ASN A 25 32.70 10.85 -20.39
N VAL A 26 32.28 9.74 -21.01
CA VAL A 26 32.18 8.42 -20.35
C VAL A 26 33.55 7.84 -20.01
N LEU A 27 34.52 7.95 -20.94
CA LEU A 27 35.88 7.46 -20.74
C LEU A 27 36.68 8.31 -19.74
N ASN A 28 36.42 9.62 -19.69
CA ASN A 28 37.03 10.53 -18.72
C ASN A 28 36.20 10.69 -17.44
N TYR A 29 35.03 10.05 -17.33
CA TYR A 29 34.31 9.90 -16.06
C TYR A 29 35.04 8.87 -15.18
N ARG A 30 36.26 9.22 -14.77
CA ARG A 30 36.88 8.60 -13.61
C ARG A 30 36.12 9.11 -12.39
N VAL A 31 35.19 8.29 -11.91
CA VAL A 31 34.82 8.35 -10.49
C VAL A 31 36.13 8.23 -9.74
N ALA A 32 36.54 9.30 -9.06
CA ALA A 32 37.58 9.21 -8.07
C ALA A 32 37.04 8.28 -6.97
N SER A 33 37.32 6.99 -7.09
CA SER A 33 37.21 6.07 -5.97
C SER A 33 38.29 6.48 -4.97
N ARG A 34 37.99 7.49 -4.15
CA ARG A 34 38.65 7.57 -2.86
C ARG A 34 38.19 6.34 -2.11
N ALA A 35 39.04 5.31 -2.13
CA ALA A 35 39.02 4.26 -1.14
C ALA A 35 39.28 4.95 0.20
N THR A 36 38.20 5.36 0.88
CA THR A 36 38.27 5.64 2.31
C THR A 36 38.44 4.28 2.98
N VAL A 37 39.69 3.92 3.23
CA VAL A 37 40.01 2.92 4.25
C VAL A 37 39.47 3.51 5.57
N PRO A 38 38.55 2.85 6.28
CA PRO A 38 38.18 3.32 7.60
C PRO A 38 39.39 3.12 8.52
N CYS A 39 39.94 4.23 9.03
CA CYS A 39 40.82 4.17 10.20
C CYS A 39 40.00 3.61 11.36
N VAL A 40 40.28 2.37 11.73
CA VAL A 40 39.84 1.80 13.01
C VAL A 40 40.76 2.37 14.07
N VAL A 41 40.28 3.36 14.83
CA VAL A 41 40.88 3.69 16.12
C VAL A 41 40.36 2.65 17.10
N ILE A 42 41.22 1.72 17.50
CA ILE A 42 40.95 0.82 18.61
C ILE A 42 41.11 1.64 19.89
N VAL A 43 39.99 2.05 20.49
CA VAL A 43 39.99 2.54 21.87
C VAL A 43 39.93 1.30 22.77
N ALA A 44 41.05 0.95 23.39
CA ALA A 44 41.07 -0.05 24.45
C ALA A 44 40.21 0.47 25.63
N PRO A 45 39.34 -0.35 26.24
CA PRO A 45 38.61 0.07 27.43
C PRO A 45 39.60 0.25 28.60
N THR A 46 39.58 1.44 29.19
CA THR A 46 40.22 1.72 30.48
C THR A 46 39.64 0.81 31.57
N PRO A 47 40.46 0.23 32.45
CA PRO A 47 39.97 -0.58 33.56
C PRO A 47 39.14 0.28 34.54
N PRO A 48 38.09 -0.27 35.16
CA PRO A 48 37.32 0.45 36.17
C PRO A 48 38.19 0.72 37.41
N PRO A 49 38.02 1.88 38.07
CA PRO A 49 38.68 2.15 39.34
C PRO A 49 38.15 1.23 40.46
N PRO A 50 38.92 1.02 41.54
CA PRO A 50 38.54 0.12 42.62
C PRO A 50 37.26 0.57 43.34
N VAL A 51 36.44 -0.40 43.71
CA VAL A 51 35.24 -0.21 44.52
C VAL A 51 35.65 -0.04 45.98
N ASP A 52 35.50 1.16 46.51
CA ASP A 52 35.53 1.42 47.95
C ASP A 52 34.16 1.10 48.56
N THR A 53 34.10 0.03 49.32
CA THR A 53 33.05 -0.28 50.29
C THR A 53 33.09 0.70 51.46
N PRO A 54 31.91 1.17 51.92
CA PRO A 54 31.69 1.39 53.34
C PRO A 54 30.56 0.52 53.90
N ALA A 55 30.80 0.05 55.11
CA ALA A 55 29.96 -0.82 55.94
C ALA A 55 28.75 -0.06 56.57
N PRO A 56 27.83 -0.78 57.25
CA PRO A 56 26.40 -0.46 57.31
C PRO A 56 26.01 0.47 58.45
N THR A 57 24.83 1.11 58.35
CA THR A 57 24.11 1.55 59.55
C THR A 57 22.59 1.65 59.39
N ALA A 58 21.93 0.94 60.31
CA ALA A 58 20.73 1.27 61.08
C ALA A 58 19.35 1.49 60.40
N HIS A 59 18.53 0.45 60.58
CA HIS A 59 17.10 0.47 60.90
C HIS A 59 16.40 1.82 61.13
N ARG A 60 15.25 1.99 60.43
CA ARG A 60 14.02 2.41 61.12
C ARG A 60 12.78 1.83 60.42
N ARG A 61 12.05 1.01 61.19
CA ARG A 61 10.68 0.58 60.92
C ARG A 61 9.76 1.80 60.89
N ASN A 62 8.80 1.82 59.97
CA ASN A 62 7.45 2.30 60.26
C ASN A 62 6.48 1.56 59.34
N ALA A 63 5.53 0.89 59.98
CA ALA A 63 4.38 0.25 59.36
C ALA A 63 3.19 1.22 59.44
N ALA A 64 2.39 1.32 58.37
CA ALA A 64 0.98 1.67 58.45
C ALA A 64 0.24 1.14 57.21
N LEU A 65 -0.82 0.37 57.48
CA LEU A 65 -1.84 -0.11 56.55
C LEU A 65 -2.60 1.07 55.91
N THR A 66 -3.04 0.97 54.64
CA THR A 66 -4.45 0.66 54.26
C THR A 66 -4.74 0.79 52.75
N SER A 67 -5.50 -0.20 52.25
CA SER A 67 -6.69 -0.09 51.39
C SER A 67 -6.60 0.29 49.89
N THR A 68 -6.99 -0.71 49.09
CA THR A 68 -7.95 -0.70 47.94
C THR A 68 -7.57 -0.16 46.55
N ARG A 69 -7.51 -1.14 45.64
CA ARG A 69 -8.10 -1.24 44.27
C ARG A 69 -7.28 -0.65 43.09
N PRO A 70 -6.94 -1.48 42.07
CA PRO A 70 -6.04 -1.06 41.00
C PRO A 70 -6.79 -0.34 39.86
N ALA A 71 -6.22 0.80 39.45
CA ALA A 71 -6.45 1.41 38.15
C ALA A 71 -5.60 0.69 37.09
N ALA A 72 -6.17 0.51 35.91
CA ALA A 72 -5.51 -0.09 34.75
C ALA A 72 -4.38 0.83 34.23
N PRO A 73 -3.18 0.31 33.89
CA PRO A 73 -2.19 1.08 33.18
C PRO A 73 -2.36 0.91 31.67
N THR A 74 -2.62 2.04 31.02
CA THR A 74 -2.45 2.30 29.60
C THR A 74 -0.97 2.06 29.24
N ALA A 75 -0.66 1.03 28.47
CA ALA A 75 0.69 0.77 27.97
C ALA A 75 0.84 1.37 26.56
N SER A 76 1.51 2.52 26.47
CA SER A 76 2.10 3.06 25.25
C SER A 76 3.47 2.38 25.04
N LEU A 77 3.58 1.56 23.99
CA LEU A 77 4.85 0.93 23.63
C LEU A 77 5.59 1.78 22.59
N THR A 78 6.67 2.44 23.03
CA THR A 78 7.71 3.02 22.17
C THR A 78 8.80 1.97 21.92
N TRP A 79 9.30 1.92 20.68
CA TRP A 79 10.29 0.94 20.24
C TRP A 79 11.68 1.57 20.19
N THR A 80 12.64 1.01 20.93
CA THR A 80 14.08 1.23 20.74
C THR A 80 14.76 -0.08 20.41
N ASP A 81 15.44 -0.13 19.26
CA ASP A 81 16.22 -1.28 18.81
C ASP A 81 17.49 -1.42 19.65
N ALA A 82 17.70 -2.61 20.21
CA ALA A 82 18.97 -3.00 20.82
C ALA A 82 19.85 -3.73 19.80
N ALA A 83 21.09 -3.25 19.68
CA ALA A 83 22.12 -3.74 18.79
C ALA A 83 22.58 -5.17 19.11
N THR A 84 22.94 -5.91 18.06
CA THR A 84 23.52 -7.26 18.11
C THR A 84 25.04 -7.17 18.00
N THR A 85 25.76 -7.84 18.91
CA THR A 85 27.14 -8.32 18.70
C THR A 85 27.10 -9.84 18.60
N GLY A 86 27.83 -10.38 17.62
CA GLY A 86 27.63 -11.72 17.07
C GLY A 86 28.25 -12.88 17.84
N ASP A 87 27.94 -14.09 17.36
CA ASP A 87 28.96 -15.09 17.02
C ASP A 87 28.39 -16.16 16.07
N GLN A 88 29.29 -16.72 15.24
CA GLN A 88 29.00 -17.70 14.21
C GLN A 88 28.78 -19.10 14.81
N ASN A 89 27.64 -19.73 14.52
CA ASN A 89 27.56 -21.17 14.26
C ASN A 89 26.24 -21.53 13.57
N SER A 90 26.36 -22.26 12.46
CA SER A 90 25.26 -22.78 11.66
C SER A 90 24.32 -23.65 12.52
N THR A 91 23.13 -23.14 12.84
CA THR A 91 22.00 -23.95 13.28
C THR A 91 20.70 -23.31 12.78
N THR A 92 19.90 -24.09 12.08
CA THR A 92 18.56 -23.78 11.57
C THR A 92 17.73 -22.86 12.49
N THR A 93 17.26 -21.72 11.96
CA THR A 93 16.37 -20.81 12.68
C THR A 93 14.97 -21.44 12.87
N PRO A 94 14.27 -21.20 14.01
CA PRO A 94 13.06 -21.96 14.38
C PRO A 94 11.77 -21.60 13.61
N HIS A 95 11.85 -20.83 12.52
CA HIS A 95 10.67 -20.11 11.99
C HIS A 95 10.35 -20.31 10.51
N THR A 96 10.94 -21.31 9.86
CA THR A 96 10.53 -21.71 8.50
C THR A 96 9.67 -22.97 8.58
N GLN A 97 8.34 -22.84 8.57
CA GLN A 97 7.45 -23.99 8.38
C GLN A 97 6.95 -24.01 6.94
N ILE A 98 7.41 -25.01 6.17
CA ILE A 98 6.86 -25.32 4.85
C ILE A 98 5.50 -25.99 5.08
N VAL A 99 4.42 -25.30 4.74
CA VAL A 99 3.08 -25.91 4.72
C VAL A 99 3.05 -26.88 3.53
N ARG A 100 3.29 -28.17 3.79
CA ARG A 100 3.01 -29.23 2.81
C ARG A 100 1.51 -29.47 2.82
N ALA A 101 0.84 -29.21 1.68
CA ALA A 101 -0.52 -29.66 1.47
C ALA A 101 -0.57 -31.18 1.69
N ARG A 102 -1.33 -31.63 2.69
CA ARG A 102 -1.59 -33.06 2.89
C ARG A 102 -2.88 -33.43 2.17
N ASN A 103 -2.81 -34.46 1.33
CA ASN A 103 -3.98 -35.24 0.98
C ASN A 103 -4.45 -35.94 2.27
N SER A 104 -5.53 -35.45 2.87
CA SER A 104 -6.18 -36.09 4.00
C SER A 104 -6.97 -37.29 3.49
N THR A 105 -6.61 -38.49 3.93
CA THR A 105 -7.40 -39.73 3.77
C THR A 105 -8.26 -39.98 5.02
N ARG A 106 -8.83 -38.93 5.64
CA ARG A 106 -9.87 -39.12 6.67
C ARG A 106 -11.22 -39.29 5.98
N GLU A 107 -11.90 -40.36 6.34
CA GLU A 107 -13.29 -40.64 5.99
C GLU A 107 -14.13 -39.41 6.33
N GLU A 108 -14.68 -38.76 5.30
CA GLU A 108 -15.51 -37.57 5.42
C GLU A 108 -16.84 -37.98 6.04
N THR A 109 -17.12 -37.55 7.27
CA THR A 109 -18.48 -37.54 7.80
C THR A 109 -19.30 -36.61 6.89
N PRO A 110 -20.36 -37.09 6.19
CA PRO A 110 -21.12 -36.24 5.30
C PRO A 110 -21.77 -35.12 6.11
N LEU A 111 -21.36 -33.88 5.86
CA LEU A 111 -22.08 -32.71 6.36
C LEU A 111 -23.51 -32.76 5.79
N PRO A 112 -24.55 -32.45 6.59
CA PRO A 112 -25.93 -32.60 6.18
C PRO A 112 -26.21 -31.83 4.88
N LEU A 113 -26.99 -32.44 3.99
CA LEU A 113 -27.24 -32.06 2.59
C LEU A 113 -27.81 -30.64 2.35
N ASN A 114 -28.02 -29.83 3.40
CA ASN A 114 -28.67 -28.52 3.36
C ASN A 114 -27.82 -27.38 3.97
N TYR A 115 -26.49 -27.52 4.04
CA TYR A 115 -25.64 -26.38 4.36
C TYR A 115 -25.37 -25.55 3.11
N THR A 116 -26.26 -24.59 2.81
CA THR A 116 -25.93 -23.52 1.86
C THR A 116 -24.68 -22.81 2.35
N LEU A 117 -23.61 -22.89 1.57
CA LEU A 117 -22.38 -22.17 1.87
C LEU A 117 -22.72 -20.67 2.01
N PRO A 118 -22.30 -20.00 3.09
CA PRO A 118 -22.76 -18.64 3.42
C PRO A 118 -22.23 -17.56 2.48
N TRP A 119 -21.38 -17.92 1.52
CA TRP A 119 -20.71 -16.95 0.65
C TRP A 119 -21.40 -16.81 -0.69
N GLU A 120 -21.60 -15.56 -1.07
CA GLU A 120 -21.90 -15.18 -2.44
C GLU A 120 -20.60 -15.32 -3.27
N THR A 121 -20.66 -16.08 -4.36
CA THR A 121 -19.55 -16.25 -5.29
C THR A 121 -19.86 -15.62 -6.64
N GLU A 122 -18.84 -15.11 -7.31
CA GLU A 122 -18.96 -14.46 -8.61
C GLU A 122 -17.80 -14.88 -9.52
N GLN A 123 -18.10 -15.17 -10.78
CA GLN A 123 -17.08 -15.43 -11.79
C GLN A 123 -16.72 -14.14 -12.54
N ARG A 124 -15.43 -13.82 -12.62
CA ARG A 124 -14.88 -12.69 -13.39
C ARG A 124 -13.78 -13.16 -14.32
N ASP A 125 -14.11 -13.27 -15.62
CA ASP A 125 -13.22 -13.89 -16.62
C ASP A 125 -12.78 -15.29 -16.14
N LYS A 126 -11.48 -15.48 -15.88
CA LYS A 126 -10.89 -16.72 -15.37
C LYS A 126 -10.72 -16.77 -13.84
N TYR A 127 -11.27 -15.78 -13.14
CA TYR A 127 -11.17 -15.66 -11.68
C TYR A 127 -12.50 -15.99 -11.01
N THR A 128 -12.41 -16.69 -9.89
CA THR A 128 -13.52 -16.87 -8.96
C THR A 128 -13.34 -15.92 -7.79
N VAL A 129 -14.40 -15.18 -7.48
CA VAL A 129 -14.47 -14.23 -6.37
C VAL A 129 -15.36 -14.82 -5.28
N VAL A 130 -14.89 -14.80 -4.04
CA VAL A 130 -15.69 -15.12 -2.85
C VAL A 130 -15.89 -13.83 -2.07
N LYS A 131 -17.13 -13.34 -2.06
CA LYS A 131 -17.50 -12.08 -1.43
C LYS A 131 -17.65 -12.29 0.07
N ARG A 132 -17.16 -11.32 0.84
CA ARG A 132 -17.25 -11.29 2.32
C ARG A 132 -16.90 -12.64 2.95
N TYR A 133 -15.80 -13.25 2.52
CA TYR A 133 -15.32 -14.54 3.04
C TYR A 133 -15.20 -14.52 4.57
N ILE A 134 -14.63 -13.44 5.10
CA ILE A 134 -14.67 -13.10 6.53
C ILE A 134 -15.13 -11.64 6.66
N PRO A 135 -16.36 -11.36 7.11
CA PRO A 135 -16.83 -9.99 7.31
C PRO A 135 -16.14 -9.32 8.52
N ALA A 136 -16.26 -7.99 8.57
CA ALA A 136 -15.96 -7.21 9.76
C ALA A 136 -16.96 -7.54 10.88
N ASP A 137 -16.52 -7.57 12.14
CA ASP A 137 -17.39 -7.88 13.28
C ASP A 137 -18.29 -6.70 13.66
N ARG A 138 -17.83 -5.48 13.40
CA ARG A 138 -18.66 -4.29 13.58
C ARG A 138 -19.69 -4.22 12.44
N PRO A 139 -20.95 -3.85 12.74
CA PRO A 139 -21.91 -3.52 11.69
C PRO A 139 -21.35 -2.48 10.73
N ALA A 140 -21.68 -2.61 9.45
CA ALA A 140 -21.30 -1.60 8.46
C ALA A 140 -21.91 -0.24 8.87
N PRO A 141 -21.16 0.87 8.76
CA PRO A 141 -21.71 2.21 8.96
C PRO A 141 -22.80 2.49 7.92
N ALA A 142 -23.68 3.46 8.19
CA ALA A 142 -24.63 3.89 7.17
C ALA A 142 -23.91 4.48 5.95
N TYR A 143 -24.63 4.56 4.83
CA TYR A 143 -24.07 4.87 3.52
C TYR A 143 -23.24 6.18 3.50
N ASP A 144 -23.70 7.23 4.18
CA ASP A 144 -23.03 8.54 4.22
C ASP A 144 -22.21 8.80 5.52
N GLU A 145 -22.12 7.84 6.45
CA GLU A 145 -21.48 8.03 7.77
C GLU A 145 -19.97 7.80 7.77
N SER A 146 -19.41 7.24 6.71
CA SER A 146 -17.99 6.89 6.66
C SER A 146 -17.44 6.85 5.24
N VAL A 147 -16.13 6.61 5.14
CA VAL A 147 -15.42 6.38 3.87
C VAL A 147 -14.75 5.02 3.96
N THR A 148 -14.95 4.14 2.98
CA THR A 148 -14.28 2.82 2.97
C THR A 148 -12.93 2.90 2.27
N LEU A 149 -11.87 2.49 2.97
CA LEU A 149 -10.58 2.22 2.34
C LEU A 149 -10.66 0.86 1.64
N CYS A 150 -10.55 0.88 0.32
CA CYS A 150 -10.61 -0.31 -0.52
C CYS A 150 -9.19 -0.64 -0.94
N THR A 151 -8.68 -1.80 -0.52
CA THR A 151 -7.32 -2.21 -0.86
C THR A 151 -7.27 -3.68 -1.24
N GLN A 152 -6.11 -4.08 -1.73
CA GLN A 152 -5.92 -5.40 -2.29
C GLN A 152 -4.46 -5.83 -2.15
N GLY A 153 -4.27 -7.13 -1.93
CA GLY A 153 -2.95 -7.71 -1.70
C GLY A 153 -2.91 -9.19 -2.04
N THR A 154 -1.71 -9.75 -1.99
CA THR A 154 -1.51 -11.19 -1.79
C THR A 154 -1.11 -11.43 -0.34
N PHE A 155 -1.00 -12.69 0.09
CA PHE A 155 -0.71 -13.01 1.49
C PHE A 155 0.59 -12.34 1.97
N GLU A 156 1.58 -12.17 1.10
CA GLU A 156 2.88 -11.54 1.37
C GLU A 156 2.78 -10.07 1.76
N PHE A 157 1.64 -9.40 1.53
CA PHE A 157 1.42 -7.99 1.84
C PHE A 157 0.44 -7.75 2.98
N LEU A 158 -0.20 -8.79 3.54
CA LEU A 158 -1.23 -8.57 4.56
C LEU A 158 -0.70 -7.97 5.88
N GLN A 159 0.61 -7.96 6.11
CA GLN A 159 1.24 -7.26 7.25
C GLN A 159 1.00 -5.74 7.24
N HIS A 160 0.60 -5.17 6.11
CA HIS A 160 0.26 -3.75 5.99
C HIS A 160 -1.14 -3.42 6.54
N VAL A 161 -2.05 -4.41 6.62
CA VAL A 161 -3.45 -4.19 7.04
C VAL A 161 -3.57 -3.60 8.45
N PRO A 162 -2.81 -4.06 9.47
CA PRO A 162 -2.81 -3.43 10.79
C PRO A 162 -2.55 -1.92 10.77
N GLU A 163 -1.52 -1.48 10.02
CA GLU A 163 -1.14 -0.06 9.93
C GLU A 163 -2.20 0.76 9.17
N LEU A 164 -2.74 0.21 8.07
CA LEU A 164 -3.84 0.85 7.35
C LEU A 164 -5.08 1.02 8.23
N CYS A 165 -5.40 -0.02 9.00
CA CYS A 165 -6.56 -0.05 9.86
C CYS A 165 -6.46 0.95 11.01
N ASP A 166 -5.28 1.04 11.64
CA ASP A 166 -4.98 2.01 12.71
C ASP A 166 -5.10 3.45 12.19
N ARG A 167 -4.57 3.74 11.00
CA ARG A 167 -4.56 5.10 10.43
C ARG A 167 -5.88 5.54 9.80
N TRP A 168 -6.67 4.60 9.28
CA TRP A 168 -7.89 4.93 8.56
C TRP A 168 -9.08 5.18 9.47
N GLU A 169 -9.14 4.47 10.61
CA GLU A 169 -10.21 4.61 11.63
C GLU A 169 -11.64 4.43 11.09
N GLY A 170 -11.77 3.78 9.93
CA GLY A 170 -13.04 3.51 9.25
C GLY A 170 -13.11 2.08 8.72
N PRO A 171 -14.16 1.73 7.94
CA PRO A 171 -14.28 0.42 7.33
C PRO A 171 -13.18 0.18 6.27
N LEU A 172 -12.63 -1.04 6.25
CA LEU A 172 -11.69 -1.51 5.24
C LEU A 172 -12.32 -2.66 4.45
N SER A 173 -12.26 -2.58 3.12
CA SER A 173 -12.54 -3.71 2.24
C SER A 173 -11.24 -4.19 1.63
N VAL A 174 -10.87 -5.45 1.90
CA VAL A 174 -9.58 -6.04 1.49
C VAL A 174 -9.83 -7.24 0.60
N SER A 175 -9.45 -7.13 -0.67
CA SER A 175 -9.46 -8.24 -1.62
C SER A 175 -8.11 -8.95 -1.67
N VAL A 176 -8.08 -10.24 -1.38
CA VAL A 176 -6.87 -11.06 -1.33
C VAL A 176 -6.82 -12.01 -2.51
N TYR A 177 -5.82 -11.87 -3.36
CA TYR A 177 -5.55 -12.83 -4.43
C TYR A 177 -4.76 -14.02 -3.87
N ALA A 178 -5.35 -15.20 -3.92
CA ALA A 178 -4.81 -16.40 -3.26
C ALA A 178 -5.08 -17.68 -4.09
N PRO A 179 -4.42 -17.88 -5.24
CA PRO A 179 -4.59 -19.06 -6.09
C PRO A 179 -4.04 -20.35 -5.45
N GLY A 180 -4.78 -21.46 -5.56
CA GLY A 180 -4.32 -22.79 -5.14
C GLY A 180 -3.73 -22.83 -3.73
N THR A 181 -2.43 -23.16 -3.60
CA THR A 181 -1.75 -23.25 -2.29
C THR A 181 -1.59 -21.91 -1.56
N ASP A 182 -1.77 -20.77 -2.24
CA ASP A 182 -1.81 -19.46 -1.57
C ASP A 182 -3.07 -19.30 -0.71
N LEU A 183 -4.17 -19.99 -1.04
CA LEU A 183 -5.45 -19.88 -0.33
C LEU A 183 -5.35 -20.21 1.17
N PRO A 184 -4.95 -21.42 1.58
CA PRO A 184 -4.83 -21.76 3.01
C PRO A 184 -3.82 -20.85 3.73
N VAL A 185 -2.74 -20.43 3.05
CA VAL A 185 -1.75 -19.49 3.57
C VAL A 185 -2.36 -18.12 3.86
N ALA A 186 -3.11 -17.58 2.90
CA ALA A 186 -3.82 -16.31 3.04
C ALA A 186 -4.83 -16.36 4.18
N VAL A 187 -5.67 -17.41 4.23
CA VAL A 187 -6.68 -17.60 5.29
C VAL A 187 -6.01 -17.65 6.66
N ARG A 188 -4.95 -18.44 6.83
CA ARG A 188 -4.21 -18.51 8.10
C ARG A 188 -3.65 -17.15 8.52
N LYS A 189 -3.09 -16.38 7.58
CA LYS A 189 -2.56 -15.03 7.88
C LYS A 189 -3.68 -14.06 8.25
N ILE A 190 -4.84 -14.12 7.60
CA ILE A 190 -6.02 -13.31 7.94
C ILE A 190 -6.48 -13.61 9.38
N LEU A 191 -6.62 -14.89 9.73
CA LEU A 191 -7.03 -15.32 11.07
C LEU A 191 -6.03 -14.87 12.13
N PHE A 192 -4.72 -14.99 11.85
CA PHE A 192 -3.68 -14.47 12.73
C PHE A 192 -3.80 -12.95 12.94
N LEU A 193 -3.95 -12.18 11.87
CA LEU A 193 -4.08 -10.72 11.97
C LEU A 193 -5.35 -10.30 12.73
N ARG A 194 -6.44 -11.05 12.60
CA ARG A 194 -7.68 -10.79 13.36
C ARG A 194 -7.55 -11.14 14.85
N LYS A 195 -6.83 -12.20 15.19
CA LYS A 195 -6.65 -12.68 16.57
C LYS A 195 -5.56 -11.91 17.32
N CYS A 196 -4.42 -11.69 16.68
CA CYS A 196 -3.22 -11.14 17.29
C CYS A 196 -2.99 -9.66 16.95
N GLY A 197 -3.65 -9.14 15.89
CA GLY A 197 -3.55 -7.75 15.45
C GLY A 197 -4.28 -6.75 16.32
N PRO A 198 -4.15 -5.45 15.98
CA PRO A 198 -4.94 -4.42 16.65
C PRO A 198 -6.44 -4.72 16.48
N PRO A 199 -7.29 -4.44 17.48
CA PRO A 199 -8.70 -4.80 17.46
C PRO A 199 -9.46 -4.34 16.21
N CYS A 200 -9.04 -3.21 15.62
CA CYS A 200 -9.64 -2.67 14.41
C CYS A 200 -9.59 -3.67 13.24
N VAL A 201 -8.60 -4.58 13.17
CA VAL A 201 -8.49 -5.57 12.07
C VAL A 201 -9.68 -6.53 12.10
N ARG A 202 -10.07 -6.97 13.29
CA ARG A 202 -11.26 -7.81 13.48
C ARG A 202 -12.54 -6.99 13.30
N LEU A 203 -12.56 -5.78 13.87
CA LEU A 203 -13.77 -4.96 13.96
C LEU A 203 -14.15 -4.28 12.64
N ASN A 204 -13.19 -3.84 11.83
CA ASN A 204 -13.45 -2.94 10.70
C ASN A 204 -13.09 -3.53 9.33
N VAL A 205 -12.37 -4.66 9.27
CA VAL A 205 -11.87 -5.21 8.00
C VAL A 205 -12.76 -6.35 7.51
N SER A 206 -13.33 -6.17 6.32
CA SER A 206 -13.99 -7.22 5.56
C SER A 206 -13.03 -7.80 4.52
N TRP A 207 -12.93 -9.13 4.48
CA TRP A 207 -12.01 -9.87 3.64
C TRP A 207 -12.74 -10.55 2.48
N HIS A 208 -12.18 -10.43 1.28
CA HIS A 208 -12.70 -11.03 0.06
C HIS A 208 -11.60 -11.86 -0.59
N LEU A 209 -11.95 -12.97 -1.25
CA LEU A 209 -10.96 -13.83 -1.90
C LEU A 209 -11.13 -13.77 -3.42
N VAL A 210 -10.00 -13.80 -4.11
CA VAL A 210 -9.92 -13.94 -5.57
C VAL A 210 -8.91 -15.03 -5.88
N TYR A 211 -9.26 -15.98 -6.73
CA TYR A 211 -8.32 -17.00 -7.19
C TYR A 211 -8.61 -17.42 -8.63
N GLU A 212 -7.63 -17.98 -9.33
CA GLU A 212 -7.83 -18.58 -10.66
C GLU A 212 -8.82 -19.75 -10.53
N SER A 213 -9.88 -19.77 -11.34
CA SER A 213 -10.91 -20.81 -11.27
C SER A 213 -10.35 -22.20 -11.56
N SER A 214 -9.31 -22.28 -12.40
CA SER A 214 -8.56 -23.52 -12.67
C SER A 214 -7.74 -24.04 -11.48
N LEU A 215 -7.57 -23.22 -10.44
CA LEU A 215 -6.87 -23.53 -9.20
C LEU A 215 -7.80 -23.39 -7.98
N ALA A 216 -9.11 -23.44 -8.20
CA ALA A 216 -10.10 -23.46 -7.14
C ALA A 216 -9.90 -24.70 -6.26
N PRO A 217 -10.12 -24.61 -4.94
CA PRO A 217 -10.14 -25.79 -4.08
C PRO A 217 -11.32 -26.68 -4.44
N SER A 218 -11.20 -28.00 -4.27
CA SER A 218 -12.32 -28.95 -4.46
C SER A 218 -13.50 -28.60 -3.55
N ARG A 219 -13.21 -28.04 -2.38
CA ARG A 219 -14.19 -27.55 -1.42
C ARG A 219 -13.63 -26.30 -0.73
N LEU A 220 -14.43 -25.24 -0.69
CA LEU A 220 -14.10 -24.07 0.11
C LEU A 220 -14.58 -24.31 1.54
N GLU A 221 -13.64 -24.34 2.48
CA GLU A 221 -13.93 -24.53 3.90
C GLU A 221 -14.26 -23.20 4.56
N ALA A 222 -15.12 -23.25 5.58
CA ALA A 222 -15.33 -22.08 6.42
C ALA A 222 -14.04 -21.80 7.18
N PRO A 223 -13.72 -20.52 7.45
CA PRO A 223 -12.68 -20.23 8.41
C PRO A 223 -13.10 -20.87 9.73
N LEU A 224 -12.42 -21.95 10.10
CA LEU A 224 -12.57 -22.62 11.40
C LEU A 224 -12.57 -21.55 12.49
N ASP A 225 -13.43 -21.70 13.51
CA ASP A 225 -13.39 -20.78 14.64
C ASP A 225 -11.95 -20.80 15.20
N THR A 226 -11.49 -19.66 15.68
CA THR A 226 -10.22 -19.54 16.40
C THR A 226 -10.08 -20.54 17.54
N ALA A 227 -11.19 -21.07 18.08
CA ALA A 227 -11.26 -22.18 19.01
C ALA A 227 -10.87 -23.53 18.36
N ASP A 228 -11.48 -23.87 17.22
CA ASP A 228 -11.15 -25.10 16.47
C ASP A 228 -9.71 -25.06 15.96
N MET A 229 -9.25 -23.91 15.45
CA MET A 229 -7.85 -23.72 15.05
C MET A 229 -6.88 -23.86 16.22
N ALA A 230 -7.28 -23.51 17.44
CA ALA A 230 -6.41 -23.62 18.62
C ALA A 230 -6.20 -25.08 19.05
N GLU A 231 -7.13 -25.98 18.72
CA GLU A 231 -7.03 -27.41 19.01
C GLU A 231 -6.03 -28.13 18.08
N TYR A 232 -5.93 -27.68 16.81
CA TYR A 232 -5.06 -28.31 15.81
C TYR A 232 -3.73 -27.58 15.60
N GLU A 233 -3.71 -26.24 15.61
CA GLU A 233 -2.51 -25.40 15.43
C GLU A 233 -2.66 -24.04 16.14
N PRO A 234 -2.26 -23.90 17.42
CA PRO A 234 -2.45 -22.65 18.16
C PRO A 234 -1.73 -21.47 17.51
N LEU A 235 -2.49 -20.43 17.20
CA LEU A 235 -1.95 -19.15 16.73
C LEU A 235 -1.13 -18.48 17.85
N ASN A 236 0.19 -18.39 17.67
CA ASN A 236 1.09 -17.79 18.64
C ASN A 236 1.25 -16.28 18.42
N CYS A 237 0.54 -15.47 19.21
CA CYS A 237 0.61 -14.00 19.13
C CYS A 237 1.94 -13.40 19.64
N THR A 238 2.80 -14.19 20.32
CA THR A 238 4.12 -13.72 20.77
C THR A 238 5.13 -13.59 19.63
N ALA A 239 4.84 -14.16 18.45
CA ALA A 239 5.71 -14.11 17.27
C ALA A 239 5.82 -12.71 16.63
N GLY A 240 5.05 -11.71 17.10
CA GLY A 240 4.96 -10.39 16.48
C GLY A 240 4.30 -10.43 15.08
N PHE A 241 4.10 -9.26 14.47
CA PHE A 241 3.39 -9.14 13.19
C PHE A 241 4.22 -9.49 11.94
N LYS A 242 5.54 -9.65 12.10
CA LYS A 242 6.50 -9.78 10.99
C LYS A 242 6.79 -11.21 10.49
N PRO A 243 6.63 -12.34 11.24
CA PRO A 243 7.16 -13.61 10.75
C PRO A 243 6.17 -14.79 10.75
N LEU A 244 4.90 -14.61 10.36
CA LEU A 244 4.26 -15.73 9.65
C LEU A 244 4.88 -15.81 8.25
N GLN A 245 6.12 -16.31 8.18
CA GLN A 245 6.82 -16.64 6.94
C GLN A 245 6.18 -17.89 6.33
N LEU A 246 4.90 -17.76 5.99
CA LEU A 246 4.22 -18.75 5.20
C LEU A 246 4.74 -18.62 3.78
N VAL A 247 5.16 -19.73 3.19
CA VAL A 247 5.72 -19.76 1.84
C VAL A 247 4.75 -20.50 0.94
N SER A 248 4.45 -19.90 -0.19
CA SER A 248 3.82 -20.57 -1.32
C SER A 248 4.44 -20.02 -2.59
N GLU A 249 4.75 -20.92 -3.53
CA GLU A 249 5.47 -20.59 -4.75
C GLU A 249 4.59 -20.70 -6.00
N ILE A 250 3.29 -20.97 -5.83
CA ILE A 250 2.39 -21.32 -6.95
C ILE A 250 2.31 -20.23 -8.01
N ARG A 251 2.32 -18.94 -7.62
CA ARG A 251 2.34 -17.82 -8.56
C ARG A 251 3.62 -17.81 -9.39
N SER A 252 4.76 -18.01 -8.75
CA SER A 252 6.06 -18.05 -9.42
C SER A 252 6.19 -19.28 -10.32
N SER A 253 5.79 -20.47 -9.84
CA SER A 253 5.90 -21.73 -10.56
C SER A 253 4.97 -21.80 -11.77
N LYS A 254 3.73 -21.31 -11.64
CA LYS A 254 2.75 -21.23 -12.74
C LYS A 254 2.80 -19.92 -13.53
N LYS A 255 3.73 -19.01 -13.21
CA LYS A 255 3.89 -17.69 -13.84
C LYS A 255 2.60 -16.86 -13.88
N LEU A 256 1.82 -16.92 -12.80
CA LEU A 256 0.53 -16.25 -12.70
C LEU A 256 0.73 -14.75 -12.46
N PRO A 257 0.27 -13.87 -13.37
CA PRO A 257 0.27 -12.44 -13.10
C PRO A 257 -0.70 -12.10 -11.97
N TYR A 258 -0.44 -11.02 -11.26
CA TYR A 258 -1.34 -10.52 -10.23
C TYR A 258 -2.50 -9.74 -10.86
N PRO A 259 -3.77 -10.19 -10.71
CA PRO A 259 -4.95 -9.51 -11.23
C PRO A 259 -5.34 -8.29 -10.38
N ILE A 260 -4.46 -7.29 -10.34
CA ILE A 260 -4.60 -6.12 -9.47
C ILE A 260 -5.93 -5.39 -9.64
N ASN A 261 -6.41 -5.26 -10.88
CA ASN A 261 -7.65 -4.53 -11.16
C ASN A 261 -8.90 -5.34 -10.82
N VAL A 262 -8.87 -6.67 -10.95
CA VAL A 262 -9.96 -7.53 -10.45
C VAL A 262 -10.08 -7.35 -8.94
N ALA A 263 -8.98 -7.52 -8.21
CA ALA A 263 -8.99 -7.40 -6.76
C ALA A 263 -9.36 -5.97 -6.29
N ARG A 264 -8.86 -4.94 -6.98
CA ARG A 264 -9.20 -3.54 -6.69
C ARG A 264 -10.69 -3.26 -6.90
N ASN A 265 -11.28 -3.74 -7.99
CA ASN A 265 -12.70 -3.58 -8.25
C ASN A 265 -13.57 -4.37 -7.26
N VAL A 266 -13.18 -5.60 -6.91
CA VAL A 266 -13.89 -6.41 -5.90
C VAL A 266 -13.95 -5.67 -4.56
N ALA A 267 -12.81 -5.16 -4.07
CA ALA A 267 -12.78 -4.39 -2.83
C ALA A 267 -13.64 -3.12 -2.93
N ARG A 268 -13.53 -2.39 -4.04
CA ARG A 268 -14.28 -1.15 -4.28
C ARG A 268 -15.80 -1.37 -4.31
N GLN A 269 -16.26 -2.37 -5.08
CA GLN A 269 -17.68 -2.63 -5.28
C GLN A 269 -18.37 -3.26 -4.06
N LEU A 270 -17.61 -3.88 -3.17
CA LEU A 270 -18.14 -4.43 -1.91
C LEU A 270 -18.10 -3.43 -0.74
N ALA A 271 -17.60 -2.22 -0.98
CA ALA A 271 -17.68 -1.15 0.00
C ALA A 271 -19.14 -0.72 0.22
N GLY A 272 -19.58 -0.69 1.49
CA GLY A 272 -20.94 -0.30 1.87
C GLY A 272 -21.16 1.20 2.05
N THR A 273 -20.13 2.02 1.82
CA THR A 273 -20.19 3.49 1.99
C THR A 273 -20.28 4.18 0.64
N ARG A 274 -20.81 5.41 0.65
CA ARG A 274 -20.89 6.28 -0.52
C ARG A 274 -19.51 6.63 -1.04
N TYR A 275 -18.61 7.01 -0.13
CA TYR A 275 -17.28 7.46 -0.47
C TYR A 275 -16.26 6.34 -0.27
N VAL A 276 -15.39 6.15 -1.26
CA VAL A 276 -14.39 5.09 -1.26
C VAL A 276 -13.03 5.63 -1.64
N LEU A 277 -11.98 5.08 -1.02
CA LEU A 277 -10.58 5.29 -1.37
C LEU A 277 -10.00 3.97 -1.89
N ALA A 278 -9.89 3.81 -3.21
CA ALA A 278 -9.23 2.65 -3.79
C ALA A 278 -7.71 2.88 -3.82
N SER A 279 -6.95 2.20 -2.96
CA SER A 279 -5.52 2.42 -2.75
C SER A 279 -4.71 1.11 -2.68
N ASP A 280 -3.45 1.19 -3.09
CA ASP A 280 -2.52 0.05 -2.96
C ASP A 280 -2.17 -0.17 -1.48
N ILE A 281 -2.01 -1.42 -1.05
CA ILE A 281 -1.91 -1.80 0.37
C ILE A 281 -0.67 -1.24 1.10
N GLU A 282 0.37 -0.85 0.35
CA GLU A 282 1.59 -0.23 0.88
C GLU A 282 1.49 1.30 1.04
N LEU A 283 0.34 1.91 0.70
CA LEU A 283 0.11 3.35 0.77
C LEU A 283 -0.63 3.74 2.04
N TYR A 284 0.13 4.20 3.03
CA TYR A 284 -0.38 4.55 4.36
C TYR A 284 -0.97 5.97 4.38
N PRO A 285 -2.24 6.14 4.81
CA PRO A 285 -2.84 7.46 4.92
C PRO A 285 -2.28 8.30 6.07
N SER A 286 -2.34 9.63 5.93
CA SER A 286 -2.25 10.53 7.08
C SER A 286 -3.44 10.31 8.01
N LEU A 287 -3.30 10.65 9.30
CA LEU A 287 -4.34 10.39 10.30
C LEU A 287 -5.63 11.19 10.07
N HIS A 288 -6.72 10.70 10.66
CA HIS A 288 -8.02 11.37 10.76
C HIS A 288 -8.61 11.80 9.39
N ILE A 289 -8.31 11.12 8.28
CA ILE A 289 -8.85 11.55 6.97
C ILE A 289 -10.38 11.45 6.93
N VAL A 290 -10.96 10.36 7.45
CA VAL A 290 -12.41 10.09 7.37
C VAL A 290 -13.25 11.21 7.97
N PRO A 291 -13.12 11.58 9.26
CA PRO A 291 -13.96 12.63 9.84
C PRO A 291 -13.75 13.99 9.17
N ARG A 292 -12.49 14.35 8.86
CA ARG A 292 -12.17 15.63 8.21
C ARG A 292 -12.70 15.72 6.78
N PHE A 293 -12.75 14.59 6.07
CA PHE A 293 -13.32 14.50 4.74
C PHE A 293 -14.84 14.63 4.75
N LEU A 294 -15.52 13.98 5.70
CA LEU A 294 -16.97 14.10 5.85
C LEU A 294 -17.40 15.54 6.18
N ASP A 295 -16.66 16.22 7.07
CA ASP A 295 -16.84 17.66 7.33
C ASP A 295 -16.65 18.50 6.06
N LEU A 296 -15.58 18.25 5.28
CA LEU A 296 -15.33 18.95 4.03
C LEU A 296 -16.50 18.80 3.04
N VAL A 297 -16.99 17.59 2.80
CA VAL A 297 -18.08 17.38 1.82
C VAL A 297 -19.41 17.94 2.33
N SER A 298 -19.65 17.95 3.65
CA SER A 298 -20.82 18.60 4.25
C SER A 298 -20.80 20.12 4.00
N ARG A 299 -19.68 20.78 4.33
CA ARG A 299 -19.50 22.23 4.09
C ARG A 299 -19.58 22.59 2.61
N LEU A 300 -19.07 21.72 1.73
CA LEU A 300 -19.20 21.92 0.29
C LEU A 300 -20.66 21.82 -0.14
N ALA A 301 -21.39 20.79 0.31
CA ALA A 301 -22.80 20.60 -0.03
C ALA A 301 -23.68 21.79 0.37
N GLU A 302 -23.46 22.36 1.56
CA GLU A 302 -24.15 23.58 2.01
C GLU A 302 -23.87 24.77 1.09
N LYS A 303 -22.59 25.00 0.77
CA LYS A 303 -22.16 26.10 -0.12
C LYS A 303 -22.66 25.94 -1.56
N GLU A 304 -22.92 24.70 -1.95
CA GLU A 304 -23.27 24.25 -3.29
C GLU A 304 -24.76 24.01 -3.48
N MET A 305 -25.56 24.26 -2.43
CA MET A 305 -27.01 24.14 -2.46
C MET A 305 -27.61 24.91 -3.65
N GLY A 306 -28.41 24.21 -4.47
CA GLY A 306 -29.05 24.77 -5.66
C GLY A 306 -28.13 25.00 -6.87
N LYS A 307 -26.87 24.54 -6.84
CA LYS A 307 -25.93 24.66 -7.97
C LYS A 307 -25.78 23.32 -8.69
N VAL A 308 -25.51 23.38 -10.00
CA VAL A 308 -25.10 22.20 -10.78
C VAL A 308 -23.65 21.88 -10.41
N ILE A 309 -23.42 20.70 -9.83
CA ILE A 309 -22.10 20.29 -9.35
C ILE A 309 -21.42 19.44 -10.43
N PRO A 310 -20.23 19.84 -10.90
CA PRO A 310 -19.47 19.02 -11.83
C PRO A 310 -19.05 17.72 -11.15
N ARG A 311 -18.87 16.67 -11.96
CA ARG A 311 -18.27 15.41 -11.49
C ARG A 311 -16.90 15.71 -10.92
N ARG A 312 -16.62 15.27 -9.69
CA ARG A 312 -15.35 15.55 -9.02
C ARG A 312 -14.85 14.38 -8.19
N VAL A 313 -13.54 14.32 -8.04
CA VAL A 313 -12.83 13.39 -7.15
C VAL A 313 -11.85 14.15 -6.28
N PHE A 314 -11.57 13.63 -5.09
CA PHE A 314 -10.71 14.28 -4.10
C PHE A 314 -9.35 13.59 -4.02
N THR A 315 -8.33 14.16 -4.64
CA THR A 315 -7.03 13.51 -4.81
C THR A 315 -6.12 13.72 -3.61
N LEU A 316 -5.39 12.68 -3.23
CA LEU A 316 -4.38 12.70 -2.18
C LEU A 316 -2.99 12.71 -2.81
N PRO A 317 -2.16 13.73 -2.52
CA PRO A 317 -0.73 13.68 -2.81
C PRO A 317 -0.06 12.45 -2.21
N ILE A 318 0.86 11.84 -2.96
CA ILE A 318 1.54 10.60 -2.56
C ILE A 318 3.04 10.85 -2.42
N PHE A 319 3.63 10.26 -1.38
CA PHE A 319 5.04 10.36 -1.04
C PHE A 319 5.66 8.97 -0.85
N GLU A 320 6.98 8.91 -0.87
CA GLU A 320 7.78 7.74 -0.46
C GLU A 320 8.68 8.16 0.67
N ILE A 321 8.94 7.24 1.60
CA ILE A 321 9.86 7.47 2.71
C ILE A 321 10.93 6.39 2.75
N LYS A 322 12.16 6.79 3.11
CA LYS A 322 13.27 5.88 3.40
C LYS A 322 12.87 4.81 4.42
N LYS A 323 13.36 3.59 4.24
CA LYS A 323 12.95 2.39 5.02
C LYS A 323 13.28 2.50 6.52
N GLU A 324 14.25 3.35 6.86
CA GLU A 324 14.72 3.60 8.21
C GLU A 324 13.77 4.49 9.02
N PHE A 325 12.76 5.11 8.38
CA PHE A 325 11.86 6.06 9.02
C PHE A 325 10.41 5.57 8.97
N PRO A 326 9.63 5.77 10.05
CA PRO A 326 8.21 5.48 10.04
C PRO A 326 7.48 6.43 9.09
N ALA A 327 6.40 5.95 8.47
CA ALA A 327 5.56 6.80 7.62
C ALA A 327 4.98 7.96 8.45
N PRO A 328 5.14 9.23 7.99
CA PRO A 328 4.62 10.39 8.68
C PRO A 328 3.12 10.28 8.94
N LYS A 329 2.69 10.78 10.09
CA LYS A 329 1.28 10.75 10.51
C LYS A 329 0.56 12.06 10.17
N THR A 330 1.27 13.18 10.23
CA THR A 330 0.74 14.52 9.95
C THR A 330 1.50 15.21 8.82
N LYS A 331 0.92 16.28 8.26
CA LYS A 331 1.54 17.02 7.15
C LYS A 331 2.81 17.75 7.59
N GLU A 332 2.85 18.25 8.82
CA GLU A 332 4.01 18.89 9.42
C GLU A 332 5.18 17.91 9.50
N GLU A 333 4.92 16.69 9.98
CA GLU A 333 5.91 15.63 10.04
C GLU A 333 6.40 15.26 8.64
N LEU A 334 5.49 15.11 7.67
CA LEU A 334 5.85 14.84 6.29
C LEU A 334 6.76 15.94 5.71
N VAL A 335 6.37 17.21 5.85
CA VAL A 335 7.14 18.34 5.34
C VAL A 335 8.52 18.39 6.00
N LYS A 336 8.62 18.08 7.30
CA LYS A 336 9.90 17.91 7.98
C LYS A 336 10.74 16.79 7.33
N ARG A 337 10.17 15.60 7.10
CA ARG A 337 10.89 14.49 6.44
C ARG A 337 11.32 14.81 5.01
N VAL A 338 10.54 15.60 4.28
CA VAL A 338 10.92 16.06 2.94
C VAL A 338 12.09 17.05 3.01
N LYS A 339 12.06 18.00 3.95
CA LYS A 339 13.17 18.96 4.17
C LYS A 339 14.47 18.28 4.58
N GLU A 340 14.39 17.24 5.41
CA GLU A 340 15.53 16.41 5.83
C GLU A 340 16.03 15.45 4.73
N GLY A 341 15.34 15.35 3.58
CA GLY A 341 15.71 14.43 2.50
C GLY A 341 15.43 12.96 2.82
N HIS A 342 14.51 12.68 3.75
CA HIS A 342 14.07 11.33 4.10
C HIS A 342 12.79 10.90 3.37
N ALA A 343 11.96 11.86 2.95
CA ALA A 343 10.78 11.62 2.13
C ALA A 343 10.86 12.37 0.80
N ILE A 344 10.23 11.82 -0.24
CA ILE A 344 10.15 12.42 -1.58
C ILE A 344 8.75 12.23 -2.17
N PHE A 345 8.42 12.99 -3.22
CA PHE A 345 7.20 12.71 -4.00
C PHE A 345 7.23 11.30 -4.59
N PHE A 346 6.08 10.65 -4.64
CA PHE A 346 5.95 9.28 -5.11
C PHE A 346 6.41 9.10 -6.54
N HIS A 347 7.18 8.04 -6.77
CA HIS A 347 7.77 7.71 -8.06
C HIS A 347 8.68 8.79 -8.64
N LYS A 348 9.27 9.68 -7.82
CA LYS A 348 10.23 10.70 -8.31
C LYS A 348 11.36 10.10 -9.16
N TRP A 349 11.82 8.90 -8.82
CA TRP A 349 12.90 8.18 -9.53
C TRP A 349 12.41 7.11 -10.51
N VAL A 350 11.08 6.96 -10.67
CA VAL A 350 10.46 5.92 -11.50
C VAL A 350 9.61 6.53 -12.62
N CYS A 351 8.72 7.47 -12.28
CA CYS A 351 7.92 8.26 -13.19
C CYS A 351 7.40 9.52 -12.48
N ASP A 352 8.20 10.58 -12.41
CA ASP A 352 7.80 11.83 -11.75
C ASP A 352 6.54 12.43 -12.40
N ALA A 353 6.45 12.39 -13.74
CA ALA A 353 5.28 12.86 -14.49
C ALA A 353 3.97 12.14 -14.13
N CYS A 354 4.05 10.87 -13.67
CA CYS A 354 2.87 10.09 -13.32
C CYS A 354 2.20 10.58 -12.01
N GLN A 355 2.92 11.31 -11.17
CA GLN A 355 2.45 11.75 -9.85
C GLN A 355 2.61 13.27 -9.65
N ASN A 356 2.96 13.98 -10.72
CA ASN A 356 3.14 15.42 -10.71
C ASN A 356 1.78 16.13 -10.78
N PHE A 357 1.32 16.65 -9.63
CA PHE A 357 0.14 17.49 -9.51
C PHE A 357 0.49 18.99 -9.50
N PRO A 358 -0.45 19.89 -9.86
CA PRO A 358 -0.21 21.33 -9.90
C PRO A 358 0.29 21.91 -8.58
N ARG A 359 1.31 22.78 -8.68
CA ARG A 359 1.85 23.56 -7.55
C ARG A 359 2.25 22.68 -6.34
N ARG A 360 2.76 21.47 -6.58
CA ARG A 360 3.18 20.54 -5.52
C ARG A 360 4.21 21.11 -4.53
N ASP A 361 5.10 21.97 -5.01
CA ASP A 361 6.09 22.63 -4.14
C ASP A 361 5.43 23.69 -3.24
N GLN A 362 4.35 24.33 -3.70
CA GLN A 362 3.54 25.22 -2.88
C GLN A 362 2.70 24.42 -1.88
N TRP A 363 2.18 23.25 -2.27
CA TRP A 363 1.46 22.37 -1.34
C TRP A 363 2.31 22.01 -0.11
N LEU A 364 3.61 21.77 -0.27
CA LEU A 364 4.56 21.53 0.83
C LEU A 364 4.79 22.75 1.72
N LYS A 365 4.56 23.97 1.20
CA LYS A 365 4.73 25.23 1.95
C LYS A 365 3.47 25.64 2.69
N THR A 366 2.30 25.16 2.26
CA THR A 366 1.01 25.45 2.89
C THR A 366 0.73 24.46 4.01
N LEU A 367 1.17 24.77 5.23
CA LEU A 367 0.76 24.03 6.42
C LEU A 367 -0.59 24.56 6.96
N PRO A 368 -1.37 23.72 7.65
CA PRO A 368 -2.51 24.17 8.45
C PRO A 368 -2.10 25.30 9.40
N GLU A 369 -2.99 26.27 9.59
CA GLU A 369 -2.80 27.27 10.65
C GLU A 369 -2.82 26.57 12.02
N LYS A 370 -2.09 27.13 12.99
CA LYS A 370 -2.05 26.61 14.35
C LYS A 370 -3.46 26.56 14.94
N GLY A 371 -3.88 25.40 15.46
CA GLY A 371 -5.24 25.16 15.95
C GLY A 371 -6.26 24.76 14.87
N LYS A 372 -5.83 24.57 13.62
CA LYS A 372 -6.64 24.09 12.49
C LYS A 372 -6.05 22.82 11.86
N GLU A 373 -5.25 22.06 12.61
CA GLU A 373 -4.58 20.83 12.15
C GLU A 373 -5.58 19.74 11.72
N ASP A 374 -6.76 19.72 12.35
CA ASP A 374 -7.85 18.80 12.01
C ASP A 374 -8.80 19.35 10.93
N ILE A 375 -8.47 20.45 10.25
CA ILE A 375 -9.28 20.94 9.13
C ILE A 375 -8.72 20.39 7.81
N LEU A 376 -9.63 19.94 6.95
CA LEU A 376 -9.33 19.53 5.58
C LEU A 376 -10.02 20.46 4.58
N GLY A 377 -9.26 20.91 3.59
CA GLY A 377 -9.71 21.79 2.53
C GLY A 377 -9.23 21.33 1.15
N ILE A 378 -9.61 22.13 0.14
CA ILE A 378 -9.17 21.95 -1.24
C ILE A 378 -8.01 22.93 -1.48
N PHE A 379 -6.81 22.40 -1.67
CA PHE A 379 -5.64 23.19 -2.08
C PHE A 379 -5.82 23.76 -3.49
N GLN A 380 -6.31 22.92 -4.40
CA GLN A 380 -6.55 23.30 -5.79
C GLN A 380 -7.51 22.35 -6.48
N THR A 381 -8.43 22.91 -7.27
CA THR A 381 -9.18 22.15 -8.27
C THR A 381 -8.49 22.26 -9.63
N THR A 382 -8.36 21.14 -10.33
CA THR A 382 -7.72 21.09 -11.65
C THR A 382 -8.34 20.02 -12.56
N LYS A 383 -7.88 19.96 -13.81
CA LYS A 383 -8.22 18.89 -14.76
C LYS A 383 -6.98 18.05 -15.06
N ARG A 384 -7.19 16.77 -15.35
CA ARG A 384 -6.14 15.86 -15.85
C ARG A 384 -5.92 16.04 -17.36
N GLN A 385 -5.56 17.25 -17.78
CA GLN A 385 -5.31 17.61 -19.18
C GLN A 385 -3.84 17.98 -19.39
N MET A 386 -3.39 18.10 -20.64
CA MET A 386 -2.04 18.56 -21.00
C MET A 386 -1.60 19.76 -20.14
N PRO A 387 -0.40 19.70 -19.50
CA PRO A 387 0.65 18.70 -19.67
C PRO A 387 0.54 17.44 -18.78
N ARG A 388 -0.58 17.22 -18.08
CA ARG A 388 -0.78 16.17 -17.05
C ARG A 388 -1.50 14.92 -17.54
N THR A 389 -1.35 14.57 -18.81
CA THR A 389 -1.96 13.37 -19.41
C THR A 389 -1.41 12.06 -18.85
N ALA A 390 -0.27 12.09 -18.15
CA ALA A 390 0.30 10.95 -17.45
C ALA A 390 -0.09 10.88 -15.96
N TRP A 391 -0.71 11.92 -15.39
CA TRP A 391 -0.98 11.99 -13.95
C TRP A 391 -2.00 10.93 -13.53
N GLU A 392 -1.65 10.11 -12.53
CA GLU A 392 -2.47 9.04 -11.96
C GLU A 392 -2.64 9.24 -10.44
N PRO A 393 -3.43 10.23 -10.01
CA PRO A 393 -3.68 10.43 -8.59
C PRO A 393 -4.47 9.27 -8.00
N ILE A 394 -4.24 9.00 -6.71
CA ILE A 394 -5.18 8.24 -5.89
C ILE A 394 -6.16 9.22 -5.25
N TYR A 395 -7.43 8.85 -5.17
CA TYR A 395 -8.50 9.77 -4.81
C TYR A 395 -9.58 9.11 -3.95
N ILE A 396 -10.26 9.92 -3.14
CA ILE A 396 -11.57 9.60 -2.58
C ILE A 396 -12.61 10.00 -3.63
N GLY A 397 -13.43 9.03 -4.04
CA GLY A 397 -14.56 9.21 -4.95
C GLY A 397 -15.75 8.42 -4.42
N THR A 398 -16.64 7.98 -5.30
CA THR A 398 -17.74 7.08 -4.97
C THR A 398 -17.58 5.75 -5.72
N ASN A 399 -18.64 4.94 -5.73
CA ASN A 399 -18.72 3.77 -6.62
C ASN A 399 -19.19 4.12 -8.05
N GLU A 400 -19.44 5.40 -8.36
CA GLU A 400 -19.91 5.84 -9.68
C GLU A 400 -18.78 6.11 -10.69
N GLU A 401 -17.55 6.38 -10.24
CA GLU A 401 -16.42 6.56 -11.17
C GLU A 401 -16.14 5.26 -11.95
N PRO A 402 -15.59 5.35 -13.18
CA PRO A 402 -15.25 4.17 -13.96
C PRO A 402 -14.41 3.15 -13.18
N LEU A 403 -14.71 1.86 -13.37
CA LEU A 403 -13.91 0.77 -12.80
C LEU A 403 -12.54 0.67 -13.47
N TYR A 404 -11.61 -0.01 -12.81
CA TYR A 404 -10.30 -0.30 -13.39
C TYR A 404 -10.44 -1.46 -14.39
N ASP A 405 -9.77 -1.39 -15.54
CA ASP A 405 -9.90 -2.47 -16.54
C ASP A 405 -9.19 -3.75 -16.06
N GLU A 406 -9.98 -4.79 -15.84
CA GLU A 406 -9.54 -6.05 -15.21
C GLU A 406 -8.55 -6.86 -16.05
N ARG A 407 -8.35 -6.53 -17.33
CA ARG A 407 -7.35 -7.20 -18.19
C ARG A 407 -5.92 -6.72 -17.93
N LEU A 408 -5.75 -5.59 -17.23
CA LEU A 408 -4.45 -5.04 -16.87
C LEU A 408 -3.93 -5.67 -15.57
N THR A 409 -2.72 -6.22 -15.62
CA THR A 409 -2.09 -6.87 -14.47
C THR A 409 -1.04 -5.97 -13.81
N TRP A 410 -0.69 -6.27 -12.56
CA TRP A 410 0.32 -5.48 -11.85
C TRP A 410 1.68 -5.54 -12.55
N GLU A 411 2.15 -6.74 -12.94
CA GLU A 411 3.44 -6.91 -13.62
C GLU A 411 3.52 -6.08 -14.90
N GLY A 412 2.40 -5.86 -15.59
CA GLY A 412 2.37 -5.09 -16.82
C GLY A 412 2.44 -3.56 -16.67
N LYS A 413 2.30 -3.01 -15.44
CA LYS A 413 2.24 -1.57 -15.14
C LYS A 413 1.06 -0.85 -15.83
N ARG A 414 0.91 0.45 -15.58
CA ARG A 414 -0.14 1.32 -16.17
C ARG A 414 -1.57 0.81 -15.89
N ASP A 415 -1.76 0.12 -14.76
CA ASP A 415 -3.03 -0.49 -14.38
C ASP A 415 -4.11 0.54 -14.00
N LYS A 416 -3.73 1.80 -13.76
CA LYS A 416 -4.65 2.91 -13.40
C LYS A 416 -4.85 3.90 -14.55
N MET A 417 -3.90 3.97 -15.49
CA MET A 417 -3.84 4.98 -16.57
C MET A 417 -5.12 5.03 -17.41
N SER A 418 -5.71 3.87 -17.75
CA SER A 418 -6.91 3.82 -18.59
C SER A 418 -8.13 4.41 -17.87
N GLN A 419 -8.28 4.11 -16.58
CA GLN A 419 -9.33 4.70 -15.74
C GLN A 419 -9.15 6.22 -15.69
N MET A 420 -7.93 6.69 -15.42
CA MET A 420 -7.60 8.11 -15.36
C MET A 420 -7.86 8.85 -16.69
N PHE A 421 -7.62 8.18 -17.81
CA PHE A 421 -7.99 8.70 -19.12
C PHE A 421 -9.51 8.82 -19.29
N GLU A 422 -10.27 7.83 -18.83
CA GLU A 422 -11.74 7.86 -18.87
C GLU A 422 -12.32 9.01 -18.04
N LEU A 423 -11.79 9.24 -16.82
CA LEU A 423 -12.15 10.41 -16.00
C LEU A 423 -11.88 11.75 -16.72
N CYS A 424 -10.80 11.85 -17.50
CA CYS A 424 -10.51 13.03 -18.32
C CYS A 424 -11.59 13.25 -19.39
N LEU A 425 -11.98 12.19 -20.11
CA LEU A 425 -13.02 12.28 -21.13
C LEU A 425 -14.38 12.70 -20.53
N LEU A 426 -14.69 12.21 -19.33
CA LEU A 426 -15.92 12.48 -18.58
C LEU A 426 -15.96 13.85 -17.86
N ASP A 427 -14.96 14.70 -18.07
CA ASP A 427 -14.83 16.05 -17.49
C ASP A 427 -14.66 16.12 -15.96
N TYR A 428 -14.03 15.12 -15.34
CA TYR A 428 -13.89 15.18 -13.89
C TYR A 428 -12.99 16.34 -13.43
N ASP A 429 -13.44 17.02 -12.38
CA ASP A 429 -12.63 17.90 -11.55
C ASP A 429 -11.81 17.08 -10.55
N PHE A 430 -10.53 17.39 -10.46
CA PHE A 430 -9.61 16.78 -9.50
C PHE A 430 -9.34 17.80 -8.39
N CYS A 431 -10.00 17.62 -7.25
CA CYS A 431 -9.86 18.44 -6.06
C CYS A 431 -8.70 17.94 -5.20
N ILE A 432 -7.55 18.60 -5.28
CA ILE A 432 -6.36 18.24 -4.50
C ILE A 432 -6.56 18.67 -3.06
N LEU A 433 -6.53 17.71 -2.14
CA LEU A 433 -6.70 17.94 -0.72
C LEU A 433 -5.45 18.63 -0.15
N ASP A 434 -5.63 19.62 0.73
CA ASP A 434 -4.52 20.39 1.31
C ASP A 434 -3.82 19.67 2.48
N ASN A 435 -4.55 18.92 3.30
CA ASN A 435 -4.05 18.36 4.56
C ASN A 435 -4.34 16.85 4.69
N ALA A 436 -4.34 16.15 3.56
CA ALA A 436 -4.41 14.70 3.47
C ALA A 436 -3.39 14.20 2.44
N PHE A 437 -2.72 13.09 2.74
CA PHE A 437 -1.71 12.49 1.85
C PHE A 437 -1.59 10.99 2.09
N LEU A 438 -0.92 10.31 1.17
CA LEU A 438 -0.54 8.91 1.26
C LEU A 438 0.99 8.77 1.27
N VAL A 439 1.51 7.77 1.97
CA VAL A 439 2.94 7.46 2.03
C VAL A 439 3.16 6.00 1.68
N HIS A 440 3.90 5.76 0.61
CA HIS A 440 4.45 4.45 0.31
C HIS A 440 5.53 4.08 1.34
N SER A 441 5.32 2.97 2.04
CA SER A 441 6.24 2.47 3.05
C SER A 441 6.25 0.93 3.11
N PRO A 442 7.41 0.29 3.31
CA PRO A 442 8.73 0.90 3.53
C PRO A 442 9.49 1.20 2.23
N GLY A 443 10.31 2.25 2.27
CA GLY A 443 11.34 2.51 1.27
C GLY A 443 10.89 3.34 0.07
N ILE A 444 11.91 3.84 -0.64
CA ILE A 444 11.78 4.60 -1.88
C ILE A 444 12.02 3.65 -3.05
N LYS A 445 11.05 3.54 -3.96
CA LYS A 445 11.16 2.69 -5.14
C LYS A 445 12.16 3.27 -6.13
N THR A 446 13.04 2.42 -6.62
CA THR A 446 14.01 2.72 -7.66
C THR A 446 13.85 1.76 -8.84
N LEU A 447 14.34 2.16 -10.01
CA LEU A 447 14.31 1.30 -11.18
C LEU A 447 15.32 0.15 -11.02
N SER A 448 14.83 -1.08 -11.12
CA SER A 448 15.66 -2.30 -11.15
C SER A 448 15.66 -2.90 -12.55
N SER A 449 16.85 -3.07 -13.13
CA SER A 449 17.02 -3.70 -14.46
C SER A 449 16.58 -5.17 -14.46
N VAL A 450 16.72 -5.85 -13.33
CA VAL A 450 16.24 -7.23 -13.14
C VAL A 450 14.72 -7.26 -13.13
N ASP A 451 14.07 -6.37 -12.38
CA ASP A 451 12.60 -6.29 -12.36
C ASP A 451 12.04 -5.90 -13.73
N GLN A 452 12.69 -4.95 -14.42
CA GLN A 452 12.30 -4.56 -15.78
C GLN A 452 12.34 -5.72 -16.77
N ARG A 453 13.42 -6.51 -16.77
CA ARG A 453 13.53 -7.71 -17.64
C ARG A 453 12.46 -8.74 -17.32
N ARG A 454 12.25 -9.03 -16.03
CA ARG A 454 11.21 -9.98 -15.57
C ARG A 454 9.80 -9.55 -16.02
N ARG A 455 9.51 -8.25 -16.02
CA ARG A 455 8.19 -7.68 -16.32
C ARG A 455 7.96 -7.40 -17.80
N ALA A 456 8.99 -7.37 -18.63
CA ALA A 456 8.89 -6.98 -20.04
C ALA A 456 7.76 -7.70 -20.83
N PRO A 457 7.54 -9.03 -20.69
CA PRO A 457 6.46 -9.71 -21.39
C PRO A 457 5.07 -9.20 -20.98
N PHE A 458 4.87 -8.96 -19.68
CA PHE A 458 3.62 -8.43 -19.14
C PHE A 458 3.40 -6.97 -19.55
N MET A 459 4.48 -6.17 -19.60
CA MET A 459 4.42 -4.78 -20.04
C MET A 459 4.01 -4.67 -21.51
N TYR A 460 4.52 -5.56 -22.38
CA TYR A 460 4.08 -5.61 -23.77
C TYR A 460 2.58 -5.91 -23.87
N LYS A 461 2.09 -6.89 -23.12
CA LYS A 461 0.65 -7.25 -23.08
C LYS A 461 -0.22 -6.10 -22.56
N ASN A 462 0.13 -5.49 -21.42
CA ASN A 462 -0.61 -4.35 -20.88
C ASN A 462 -0.59 -3.15 -21.83
N ASN A 463 0.52 -2.86 -22.50
CA ASN A 463 0.57 -1.76 -23.47
C ASN A 463 -0.39 -2.00 -24.65
N ALA A 464 -0.47 -3.23 -25.18
CA ALA A 464 -1.41 -3.57 -26.24
C ALA A 464 -2.88 -3.41 -25.79
N VAL A 465 -3.21 -3.91 -24.58
CA VAL A 465 -4.54 -3.74 -23.98
C VAL A 465 -4.86 -2.27 -23.75
N HIS A 466 -3.90 -1.51 -23.19
CA HIS A 466 -4.04 -0.09 -22.89
C HIS A 466 -4.30 0.73 -24.16
N ASN A 467 -3.54 0.51 -25.24
CA ASN A 467 -3.76 1.22 -26.50
C ASN A 467 -5.15 0.92 -27.09
N LYS A 468 -5.60 -0.34 -27.01
CA LYS A 468 -6.97 -0.72 -27.41
C LYS A 468 -8.02 -0.01 -26.57
N LEU A 469 -7.79 0.09 -25.26
CA LEU A 469 -8.67 0.80 -24.33
C LEU A 469 -8.80 2.27 -24.64
N LEU A 470 -7.68 2.98 -24.85
CA LEU A 470 -7.71 4.40 -25.21
C LEU A 470 -8.51 4.64 -26.50
N ALA A 471 -8.32 3.78 -27.51
CA ALA A 471 -9.06 3.87 -28.76
C ALA A 471 -10.58 3.62 -28.58
N GLN A 472 -10.93 2.60 -27.77
CA GLN A 472 -12.33 2.29 -27.44
C GLN A 472 -13.00 3.43 -26.68
N MET A 473 -12.32 4.02 -25.70
CA MET A 473 -12.82 5.13 -24.91
C MET A 473 -13.00 6.40 -25.74
N LYS A 474 -12.04 6.72 -26.62
CA LYS A 474 -12.18 7.84 -27.58
C LYS A 474 -13.37 7.66 -28.51
N LYS A 475 -13.66 6.42 -28.94
CA LYS A 475 -14.85 6.12 -29.75
C LYS A 475 -16.14 6.23 -28.94
N LYS A 476 -16.13 5.78 -27.68
CA LYS A 476 -17.31 5.76 -26.79
C LYS A 476 -17.73 7.18 -26.34
N TYR A 477 -16.77 8.01 -25.93
CA TYR A 477 -17.04 9.32 -25.32
C TYR A 477 -16.81 10.50 -26.28
N GLY A 478 -16.19 10.24 -27.44
CA GLY A 478 -15.66 11.28 -28.32
C GLY A 478 -14.27 11.78 -27.87
N PRO A 479 -13.51 12.41 -28.79
CA PRO A 479 -12.24 13.03 -28.43
C PRO A 479 -12.48 14.28 -27.58
N ARG A 480 -11.63 14.49 -26.57
CA ARG A 480 -11.65 15.72 -25.76
C ARG A 480 -10.28 16.38 -25.80
N LYS A 481 -10.23 17.65 -26.18
CA LYS A 481 -8.97 18.40 -26.27
C LYS A 481 -8.24 18.41 -24.91
N GLY A 482 -6.96 18.06 -24.93
CA GLY A 482 -6.11 18.05 -23.73
C GLY A 482 -6.11 16.71 -22.98
N CYS A 483 -7.08 15.83 -23.26
CA CYS A 483 -6.93 14.39 -23.15
C CYS A 483 -6.34 13.87 -24.50
#